data_AF-A0A1W9XI63-F1
#
_entry.id   AF-A0A1W9XI63-F1
#
_cell.length_a   1.000
_cell.length_b   1.000
_cell.length_c   1.000
_cell.angle_alpha   90.00
_cell.angle_beta   90.00
_cell.angle_gamma   90.00
#
_symmetry.space_group_name_H-M   'P 1'
#
loop_
_entity.id
_entity.type
_entity.pdbx_description
1 polymer ?
#
loop_
_entity_poly.entity_id
_entity_poly.type
_entity_poly.pdbx_seq_one_letter_code
_entity_poly.pdbx_strand_id
1 'polypeptide(L)'
;MRKKNQDGFEQLVVQLLSKGISKEFCLYVHLAFEQIRKNDICLINVDVSPKEAYVQEGNEIKFFLCTGTSTQQLNIKELNEYISTVG
;
A
#
# COMPACT_ATOMS: atom_id res chain seq x y z
N MET A 1 10.34 20.85 -4.17
CA MET A 1 10.14 21.17 -2.74
C MET A 1 8.99 20.33 -2.21
N ARG A 2 9.25 19.36 -1.31
CA ARG A 2 8.17 18.71 -0.54
C ARG A 2 7.72 19.73 0.51
N LYS A 3 6.49 20.23 0.41
CA LYS A 3 5.92 21.06 1.48
C LYS A 3 5.93 20.23 2.77
N LYS A 4 6.39 20.78 3.90
CA LYS A 4 6.37 20.09 5.21
C LYS A 4 5.00 20.23 5.87
N ASN A 5 3.95 19.96 5.11
CA ASN A 5 2.56 20.07 5.54
C ASN A 5 1.80 18.79 5.11
N GLN A 6 0.54 18.67 5.52
CA GLN A 6 -0.31 17.52 5.22
C GLN A 6 -0.34 17.22 3.71
N ASP A 7 -0.52 18.23 2.85
CA ASP A 7 -0.51 18.06 1.38
C ASP A 7 0.79 17.41 0.87
N GLY A 8 1.93 17.85 1.40
CA GLY A 8 3.23 17.30 1.00
C GLY A 8 3.43 15.86 1.46
N PHE A 9 2.82 15.48 2.59
CA PHE A 9 2.80 14.10 3.06
C PHE A 9 1.89 13.23 2.20
N GLU A 10 0.68 13.70 1.88
CA GLU A 10 -0.24 13.02 0.97
C GLU A 10 0.40 12.79 -0.40
N GLN A 11 1.02 13.82 -0.99
CA GLN A 11 1.75 13.68 -2.25
C GLN A 11 2.89 12.66 -2.15
N LEU A 12 3.60 12.62 -1.04
CA LEU A 12 4.66 11.64 -0.81
C LEU A 12 4.10 10.22 -0.77
N VAL A 13 3.02 9.98 -0.04
CA VAL A 13 2.39 8.66 0.06
C VAL A 13 1.88 8.20 -1.32
N VAL A 14 1.15 9.06 -2.04
CA VAL A 14 0.67 8.74 -3.40
C VAL A 14 1.82 8.44 -4.36
N GLN A 15 2.93 9.18 -4.28
CA GLN A 15 4.13 8.92 -5.09
C GLN A 15 4.77 7.56 -4.75
N LEU A 16 4.87 7.22 -3.46
CA LEU A 16 5.42 5.94 -3.02
C LEU A 16 4.56 4.77 -3.51
N LEU A 17 3.24 4.86 -3.35
CA LEU A 17 2.30 3.85 -3.83
C LEU A 17 2.36 3.71 -5.35
N SER A 18 2.31 4.83 -6.07
CA SER A 18 2.36 4.81 -7.54
C SER A 18 3.64 4.17 -8.08
N LYS A 19 4.77 4.36 -7.39
CA LYS A 19 6.06 3.77 -7.78
C LYS A 19 6.17 2.30 -7.38
N GLY A 20 5.63 1.93 -6.21
CA GLY A 20 5.75 0.59 -5.65
C GLY A 20 4.77 -0.40 -6.24
N ILE A 21 3.49 -0.05 -6.29
CA ILE A 21 2.40 -0.98 -6.64
C ILE A 21 1.60 -0.56 -7.88
N SER A 22 2.05 0.45 -8.61
CA SER A 22 1.34 1.10 -9.74
C SER A 22 0.25 2.07 -9.33
N LYS A 23 0.06 3.10 -10.17
CA LYS A 23 -0.88 4.20 -9.95
C LYS A 23 -2.35 3.75 -9.88
N GLU A 24 -2.69 2.64 -10.53
CA GLU A 24 -4.05 2.11 -10.54
C GLU A 24 -4.53 1.62 -9.16
N PHE A 25 -3.64 1.39 -8.20
CA PHE A 25 -4.02 1.00 -6.85
C PHE A 25 -4.21 2.20 -5.91
N CYS A 26 -3.77 3.40 -6.30
CA CYS A 26 -3.94 4.60 -5.49
C CYS A 26 -5.41 4.99 -5.28
N LEU A 27 -6.31 4.58 -6.17
CA LEU A 27 -7.76 4.78 -6.02
C LEU A 27 -8.39 3.96 -4.88
N TYR A 28 -7.71 2.93 -4.37
CA TYR A 28 -8.16 2.13 -3.24
C TYR A 28 -7.54 2.58 -1.91
N VAL A 29 -6.73 3.65 -1.91
CA VAL A 29 -6.06 4.15 -0.70
C VAL A 29 -6.55 5.55 -0.38
N HIS A 30 -7.21 5.69 0.77
CA HIS A 30 -7.74 6.96 1.26
C HIS A 30 -6.92 7.43 2.45
N LEU A 31 -6.47 8.69 2.40
CA LEU A 31 -5.73 9.32 3.48
C LEU A 31 -6.63 10.29 4.24
N ALA A 32 -6.63 10.18 5.56
CA ALA A 32 -7.26 11.14 6.45
C ALA A 32 -6.23 11.67 7.44
N PHE A 33 -6.33 12.96 7.77
CA PHE A 33 -5.42 13.60 8.71
C PHE A 33 -6.22 14.11 9.91
N GLU A 34 -5.79 13.72 11.10
CA GLU A 34 -6.42 14.05 12.36
C GLU A 34 -5.37 14.59 13.34
N GLN A 35 -5.76 15.54 14.19
CA GLN A 35 -4.87 16.04 15.23
C GLN A 35 -5.28 15.51 16.60
N ILE A 36 -4.44 14.66 17.20
CA ILE A 36 -4.71 14.02 18.49
C ILE A 36 -3.60 14.41 19.46
N ARG A 37 -3.96 15.07 20.57
CA ARG A 37 -3.01 15.46 21.64
C ARG A 37 -1.80 16.25 21.12
N LYS A 38 -2.01 17.14 20.15
CA LYS A 38 -0.99 17.94 19.44
C LYS A 38 -0.08 17.16 18.48
N ASN A 39 -0.41 15.91 18.19
CA ASN A 39 0.26 15.13 17.16
C ASN A 39 -0.60 15.09 15.91
N ASP A 40 0.02 15.28 14.75
CA ASP A 40 -0.63 15.04 13.46
C ASP A 40 -0.57 13.54 13.16
N ILE A 41 -1.75 12.92 13.02
CA ILE A 41 -1.93 11.51 12.73
C ILE A 41 -2.44 11.39 11.29
N CYS A 42 -1.79 10.54 10.50
CA CYS A 42 -2.27 10.15 9.17
C CYS A 42 -2.87 8.75 9.26
N LEU A 43 -4.17 8.65 9.01
CA LEU A 43 -4.88 7.39 8.87
C LEU A 43 -4.87 6.99 7.38
N ILE A 44 -4.48 5.74 7.12
CA ILE A 44 -4.48 5.15 5.78
C ILE A 44 -5.54 4.06 5.76
N ASN A 45 -6.63 4.30 5.04
CA ASN A 45 -7.68 3.32 4.80
C ASN A 45 -7.47 2.70 3.43
N VAL A 46 -7.53 1.37 3.35
CA VAL A 46 -7.28 0.62 2.12
C VAL A 46 -8.49 -0.24 1.81
N ASP A 47 -9.12 0.03 0.67
CA ASP A 47 -10.23 -0.76 0.14
C ASP A 47 -9.71 -2.04 -0.53
N VAL A 48 -10.59 -3.04 -0.63
CA VAL A 48 -10.29 -4.27 -1.37
C VAL A 48 -10.18 -3.94 -2.86
N SER A 49 -9.06 -4.31 -3.47
CA SER A 49 -8.85 -4.23 -4.91
C SER A 49 -9.42 -5.47 -5.62
N PRO A 50 -10.01 -5.32 -6.81
CA PRO A 50 -10.44 -6.45 -7.65
C PRO A 50 -9.27 -7.21 -8.30
N LYS A 51 -8.03 -6.70 -8.16
CA LYS A 51 -6.81 -7.28 -8.71
C LYS A 51 -5.72 -7.37 -7.65
N GLU A 52 -4.80 -8.29 -7.85
CA GLU A 52 -3.60 -8.48 -7.03
C GLU A 52 -2.63 -7.30 -7.21
N ALA A 53 -2.18 -6.72 -6.09
CA ALA A 53 -1.13 -5.70 -6.09
C ALA A 53 0.25 -6.36 -5.96
N TYR A 54 1.14 -6.06 -6.90
CA TYR A 54 2.53 -6.50 -6.88
C TYR A 54 3.45 -5.34 -6.55
N VAL A 55 4.42 -5.54 -5.66
CA VAL A 55 5.41 -4.53 -5.29
C VAL A 55 6.64 -4.67 -6.17
N GLN A 56 7.00 -3.61 -6.89
CA GLN A 56 8.24 -3.52 -7.66
C GLN A 56 9.37 -3.00 -6.77
N GLU A 57 10.37 -3.84 -6.49
CA GLU A 57 11.60 -3.46 -5.79
C GLU A 57 12.81 -3.68 -6.70
N GLY A 58 13.26 -2.60 -7.35
CA GLY A 58 14.34 -2.69 -8.34
C GLY A 58 13.91 -3.54 -9.54
N ASN A 59 14.59 -4.68 -9.75
CA ASN A 59 14.26 -5.64 -10.80
C ASN A 59 13.41 -6.81 -10.29
N GLU A 60 13.06 -6.85 -9.00
CA GLU A 60 12.26 -7.91 -8.41
C GLU A 60 10.79 -7.50 -8.30
N ILE A 61 9.91 -8.47 -8.56
CA ILE A 61 8.48 -8.37 -8.29
C ILE A 61 8.21 -9.19 -7.04
N LYS A 62 7.66 -8.55 -6.01
CA LYS A 62 7.34 -9.17 -4.72
C LYS A 62 5.84 -9.14 -4.48
N PHE A 63 5.34 -10.21 -3.86
CA PHE A 63 3.96 -10.29 -3.41
C PHE A 63 3.91 -10.40 -1.89
N PHE A 64 3.03 -9.62 -1.27
CA PHE A 64 2.88 -9.58 0.17
C PHE A 64 1.45 -9.91 0.55
N LEU A 65 1.29 -10.75 1.56
CA LEU A 65 0.01 -11.06 2.16
C LEU A 65 -0.01 -10.54 3.60
N CYS A 66 -1.01 -9.71 3.91
CA CYS A 66 -1.27 -9.26 5.28
C CYS A 66 -2.32 -10.17 5.92
N THR A 67 -1.94 -10.85 7.00
CA THR A 67 -2.85 -11.64 7.83
C THR A 67 -2.81 -11.12 9.25
N GLY A 68 -3.90 -10.48 9.68
CA GLY A 68 -3.99 -9.84 10.99
C GLY A 68 -2.99 -8.70 11.16
N THR A 69 -2.06 -8.85 12.10
CA THR A 69 -1.02 -7.85 12.40
C THR A 69 0.32 -8.14 11.71
N SER A 70 0.40 -9.20 10.90
CA SER A 70 1.64 -9.62 10.25
C SER A 70 1.56 -9.45 8.74
N THR A 71 2.67 -9.03 8.15
CA THR A 71 2.88 -8.96 6.70
C THR A 71 3.93 -9.99 6.33
N GLN A 72 3.59 -10.88 5.41
CA GLN A 72 4.49 -11.93 4.92
C GLN A 72 4.72 -11.77 3.43
N GLN A 73 5.99 -11.86 3.00
CA GLN A 73 6.31 -11.97 1.59
C GLN A 73 6.07 -13.42 1.15
N LEU A 74 5.28 -13.62 0.11
CA LEU A 74 5.06 -14.95 -0.46
C LEU A 74 6.09 -15.24 -1.55
N ASN A 75 6.59 -16.47 -1.57
CA ASN A 75 7.33 -17.00 -2.71
C ASN A 75 6.39 -17.44 -3.84
N ILE A 76 6.94 -17.81 -5.00
CA ILE A 76 6.14 -18.19 -6.18
C ILE A 76 5.20 -19.38 -5.89
N LYS A 77 5.63 -20.35 -5.09
CA LYS A 77 4.79 -21.51 -4.75
C LYS A 77 3.61 -21.09 -3.88
N GLU A 78 3.86 -20.34 -2.83
CA GLU A 78 2.82 -19.82 -1.91
C GLU A 78 1.85 -18.87 -2.62
N LEU A 79 2.35 -18.05 -3.54
CA LEU A 79 1.53 -17.17 -4.37
C LEU A 79 0.55 -17.97 -5.25
N ASN A 80 1.03 -19.02 -5.92
CA ASN A 80 0.18 -19.86 -6.76
C ASN A 80 -0.90 -20.57 -5.92
N GLU A 81 -0.54 -21.08 -4.75
CA GLU A 81 -1.49 -21.68 -3.80
C GLU A 81 -2.54 -20.66 -3.35
N TYR A 82 -2.12 -19.44 -3.00
CA TYR A 82 -3.01 -18.35 -2.60
C TYR A 82 -3.99 -17.98 -3.72
N ILE A 83 -3.50 -17.70 -4.94
CA ILE A 83 -4.34 -17.31 -6.08
C ILE A 83 -5.36 -18.40 -6.39
N SER A 84 -4.98 -19.68 -6.34
CA SER A 84 -5.90 -20.80 -6.60
C SER A 84 -7.00 -20.97 -5.55
N THR A 85 -6.82 -20.41 -4.35
CA THR A 85 -7.78 -20.53 -3.24
C THR A 85 -8.76 -19.35 -3.18
N VAL A 86 -8.35 -18.18 -3.68
CA VAL A 86 -9.09 -16.91 -3.53
C VAL A 86 -9.70 -16.41 -4.85
N GLY A 87 -9.23 -16.91 -6.00
CA GLY A 87 -9.79 -16.61 -7.33
C GLY A 87 -10.94 -17.54 -7.73
#